data_AF-A0A971FJR7-F1
#
_entry.id   AF-A0A971FJR7-F1
#
_cell.length_a   1.000
_cell.length_b   1.000
_cell.length_c   1.000
_cell.angle_alpha   90.00
_cell.angle_beta   90.00
_cell.angle_gamma   90.00
#
_symmetry.space_group_name_H-M   'P 1'
#
loop_
_entity.id
_entity.type
_entity.pdbx_description
1 polymer ?
#
loop_
_entity_poly.entity_id
_entity_poly.type
_entity_poly.pdbx_seq_one_letter_code
_entity_poly.pdbx_strand_id
1 'polypeptide(L)'
;MNRIHLSIFVLLILALLQGCTCLFDTGDTPDSDREVLMCGLANCPTEMILCVLDPACREALECNAACGSAGAQAEQQACNLVCQLAQGEGSEIYSALVQCFAENGCLPTLPEGTDGRCLVSCENIHNVYVLESLDELEGTWLEVRGLNCGVPGSGWEGGYDALPCRASSWIYNAEQWWYHTSFCAPAENGSCSEEDPVYLIAEPRISDQIPGLLDVIYANPPLQPQQERWYILSKPDPNWIMYNYCGSTPAGAYAGVNVMTRAPEASDAAMPPEVAAAFRQAAKDFNFSYEDMCITDQTQCPPVTAEEDVQDWVDGL
;
A
#
# COMPACT_ATOMS: atom_id res chain seq x y z
N MET A 1 33.57 20.01 -20.75
CA MET A 1 33.64 19.17 -19.54
C MET A 1 35.07 18.73 -19.31
N ASN A 2 35.66 19.16 -18.20
CA ASN A 2 37.08 18.96 -17.89
C ASN A 2 37.30 17.50 -17.47
N ARG A 3 38.22 16.78 -18.13
CA ARG A 3 38.49 15.34 -17.91
C ARG A 3 38.79 14.98 -16.45
N ILE A 4 39.22 15.97 -15.66
CA ILE A 4 39.53 15.84 -14.24
C ILE A 4 38.27 15.63 -13.39
N HIS A 5 37.12 16.23 -13.74
CA HIS A 5 35.87 16.04 -12.98
C HIS A 5 35.25 14.66 -13.20
N LEU A 6 35.40 14.09 -14.40
CA LEU A 6 34.92 12.74 -14.71
C LEU A 6 35.75 11.68 -13.97
N SER A 7 37.07 11.86 -13.85
CA SER A 7 37.94 10.95 -13.10
C SER A 7 37.69 10.99 -11.59
N ILE A 8 37.36 12.16 -11.02
CA ILE A 8 37.01 12.29 -9.60
C ILE A 8 35.65 11.64 -9.31
N PHE A 9 34.67 11.77 -10.21
CA PHE A 9 33.34 11.15 -10.05
C PHE A 9 33.42 9.61 -10.14
N VAL A 10 34.19 9.08 -11.09
CA VAL A 10 34.43 7.63 -11.21
C VAL A 10 35.21 7.07 -10.01
N LEU A 11 36.15 7.83 -9.45
CA LEU A 11 36.87 7.44 -8.24
C LEU A 11 35.99 7.50 -6.98
N LEU A 12 35.01 8.41 -6.91
CA LEU A 12 34.04 8.45 -5.82
C LEU A 12 33.08 7.25 -5.86
N ILE A 13 32.58 6.89 -7.06
CA ILE A 13 31.74 5.71 -7.27
C ILE A 13 32.52 4.42 -6.95
N LEU A 14 33.80 4.33 -7.35
CA LEU A 14 34.66 3.20 -7.00
C LEU A 14 35.00 3.14 -5.51
N ALA A 15 35.15 4.28 -4.84
CA ALA A 15 35.38 4.33 -3.39
C ALA A 15 34.12 3.95 -2.58
N LEU A 16 32.93 4.30 -3.07
CA LEU A 16 31.65 3.85 -2.51
C LEU A 16 31.44 2.33 -2.73
N LEU A 17 31.84 1.80 -3.89
CA LEU A 17 31.78 0.36 -4.18
C LEU A 17 32.81 -0.47 -3.38
N GLN A 18 33.94 0.11 -2.96
CA GLN A 18 34.94 -0.57 -2.12
C GLN A 18 34.60 -0.53 -0.61
N GLY A 19 33.66 0.32 -0.19
CA GLY A 19 33.14 0.33 1.18
C GLY A 19 32.18 -0.81 1.50
N CYS A 20 31.56 -1.43 0.48
CA CYS A 20 30.55 -2.49 0.63
C CYS A 20 31.12 -3.92 0.69
N THR A 21 32.42 -4.14 0.48
CA THR A 21 32.98 -5.50 0.35
C THR A 21 33.26 -6.23 1.68
N CYS A 22 32.83 -5.72 2.84
CA CYS A 22 33.08 -6.35 4.14
C CYS A 22 31.84 -6.71 4.96
N LEU A 23 30.63 -6.74 4.38
CA LEU A 23 29.39 -7.00 5.12
C LEU A 23 28.51 -8.13 4.59
N PHE A 24 28.92 -8.85 3.54
CA PHE A 24 28.08 -9.87 2.91
C PHE A 24 28.65 -11.28 3.11
N ASP A 25 28.40 -11.85 4.30
CA ASP A 25 28.40 -13.28 4.53
C ASP A 25 27.23 -13.64 5.46
N THR A 26 26.11 -14.09 4.89
CA THR A 26 25.24 -15.16 5.42
C THR A 26 24.26 -15.63 4.34
N GLY A 27 24.45 -16.86 3.82
CA GLY A 27 23.37 -17.80 3.49
C GLY A 27 22.44 -17.53 2.28
N ASP A 28 22.66 -18.30 1.21
CA ASP A 28 21.73 -18.75 0.16
C ASP A 28 20.36 -18.04 0.01
N THR A 29 20.37 -16.88 -0.61
CA THR A 29 19.38 -16.39 -1.60
C THR A 29 20.12 -15.44 -2.55
N PRO A 30 19.83 -15.37 -3.86
CA PRO A 30 20.40 -14.32 -4.71
C PRO A 30 20.00 -12.99 -4.10
N ASP A 31 20.99 -12.18 -3.75
CA ASP A 31 20.84 -10.89 -3.06
C ASP A 31 19.96 -9.96 -3.91
N SER A 32 18.65 -9.92 -3.61
CA SER A 32 17.63 -9.25 -4.44
C SER A 32 17.96 -7.79 -4.69
N ASP A 33 18.54 -7.13 -3.68
CA ASP A 33 18.95 -5.72 -3.74
C ASP A 33 20.07 -5.50 -4.75
N ARG A 34 21.00 -6.45 -4.85
CA ARG A 34 22.05 -6.42 -5.88
C ARG A 34 21.47 -6.63 -7.27
N GLU A 35 20.47 -7.48 -7.44
CA GLU A 35 19.81 -7.69 -8.73
C GLU A 35 19.05 -6.44 -9.19
N VAL A 36 18.28 -5.83 -8.28
CA VAL A 36 17.59 -4.55 -8.50
C VAL A 36 18.59 -3.47 -8.90
N LEU A 37 19.68 -3.33 -8.14
CA LEU A 37 20.73 -2.35 -8.40
C LEU A 37 21.38 -2.54 -9.78
N MET A 38 21.73 -3.78 -10.12
CA MET A 38 22.38 -4.09 -11.40
C MET A 38 21.42 -3.88 -12.59
N CYS A 39 20.14 -4.22 -12.42
CA CYS A 39 19.11 -3.96 -13.43
C CYS A 39 18.91 -2.45 -13.62
N GLY A 40 18.77 -1.71 -12.52
CA GLY A 40 18.62 -0.26 -12.54
C GLY A 40 19.81 0.43 -13.21
N LEU A 41 21.05 0.02 -12.91
CA LEU A 41 22.24 0.59 -13.53
C LEU A 41 22.32 0.31 -15.03
N ALA A 42 21.76 -0.81 -15.48
CA ALA A 42 21.75 -1.19 -16.88
C ALA A 42 20.65 -0.48 -17.69
N ASN A 43 19.46 -0.33 -17.11
CA ASN A 43 18.25 0.10 -17.83
C ASN A 43 17.78 1.52 -17.46
N CYS A 44 18.07 1.99 -16.25
CA CYS A 44 17.62 3.27 -15.69
C CYS A 44 18.78 4.15 -15.16
N PRO A 45 19.94 4.24 -15.86
CA PRO A 45 21.13 4.89 -15.31
C PRO A 45 20.95 6.39 -15.09
N THR A 46 20.12 7.05 -15.90
CA THR A 46 19.89 8.50 -15.79
C THR A 46 19.09 8.80 -14.52
N GLU A 47 17.98 8.09 -14.34
CA GLU A 47 17.07 8.21 -13.22
C GLU A 47 17.80 7.88 -11.91
N MET A 48 18.64 6.84 -11.92
CA MET A 48 19.48 6.50 -10.76
C MET A 48 20.48 7.62 -10.41
N ILE A 49 21.17 8.18 -11.40
CA ILE A 49 22.11 9.30 -11.15
C ILE A 49 21.37 10.51 -10.61
N LEU A 50 20.21 10.85 -11.18
CA LEU A 50 19.40 11.97 -10.72
C LEU A 50 18.91 11.73 -9.30
N CYS A 51 18.48 10.52 -8.97
CA CYS A 51 18.03 10.15 -7.63
C CYS A 51 19.12 10.32 -6.58
N VAL A 52 20.36 9.91 -6.85
CA VAL A 52 21.48 10.10 -5.92
C VAL A 52 21.74 11.59 -5.64
N LEU A 53 21.48 12.45 -6.63
CA LEU A 53 21.66 13.91 -6.53
C LEU A 53 20.47 14.61 -5.86
N ASP A 54 19.29 14.01 -5.89
CA ASP A 54 18.08 14.52 -5.25
C ASP A 54 17.99 14.03 -3.78
N PRO A 55 17.97 14.94 -2.78
CA PRO A 55 17.96 14.54 -1.37
C PRO A 55 16.77 13.64 -0.99
N ALA A 56 15.56 14.00 -1.41
CA ALA A 56 14.35 13.25 -1.09
C ALA A 56 14.36 11.85 -1.72
N CYS A 57 14.78 11.74 -2.99
CA CYS A 57 14.94 10.45 -3.65
C CYS A 57 15.98 9.56 -2.98
N ARG A 58 17.12 10.14 -2.56
CA ARG A 58 18.16 9.41 -1.83
C ARG A 58 17.66 8.93 -0.47
N GLU A 59 16.95 9.77 0.27
CA GLU A 59 16.35 9.41 1.57
C GLU A 59 15.33 8.27 1.42
N ALA A 60 14.48 8.32 0.38
CA ALA A 60 13.56 7.24 0.07
C ALA A 60 14.29 5.92 -0.26
N LEU A 61 15.37 5.95 -1.04
CA LEU A 61 16.18 4.75 -1.31
C LEU A 61 16.88 4.20 -0.07
N GLU A 62 17.42 5.07 0.79
CA GLU A 62 18.05 4.67 2.05
C GLU A 62 17.03 4.03 3.00
N CYS A 63 15.81 4.57 3.07
CA CYS A 63 14.70 4.01 3.83
C CYS A 63 14.31 2.62 3.31
N ASN A 64 14.06 2.47 2.01
CA ASN A 64 13.69 1.19 1.40
C ASN A 64 14.77 0.11 1.62
N ALA A 65 16.06 0.48 1.52
CA ALA A 65 17.16 -0.45 1.79
C ALA A 65 17.21 -0.94 3.25
N ALA A 66 16.71 -0.14 4.20
CA ALA A 66 16.61 -0.54 5.60
C ALA A 66 15.43 -1.50 5.87
N CYS A 67 14.40 -1.47 5.02
CA CYS A 67 13.20 -2.30 5.18
C CYS A 67 13.47 -3.81 5.14
N GLY A 68 14.59 -4.27 4.58
CA GLY A 68 14.97 -5.70 4.62
C GLY A 68 15.10 -6.27 6.05
N SER A 69 15.25 -5.41 7.06
CA SER A 69 15.27 -5.78 8.47
C SER A 69 13.91 -5.69 9.20
N ALA A 70 12.85 -5.23 8.54
CA ALA A 70 11.55 -4.93 9.15
C ALA A 70 10.71 -6.16 9.56
N GLY A 71 11.29 -7.37 9.53
CA GLY A 71 10.61 -8.60 9.93
C GLY A 71 10.35 -9.56 8.78
N ALA A 72 9.16 -10.16 8.75
CA ALA A 72 8.76 -11.05 7.67
C ALA A 72 8.44 -10.24 6.39
N GLN A 73 8.28 -10.96 5.27
CA GLN A 73 8.19 -10.34 3.95
C GLN A 73 7.06 -9.31 3.84
N ALA A 74 5.94 -9.52 4.52
CA ALA A 74 4.79 -8.63 4.49
C ALA A 74 5.09 -7.29 5.19
N GLU A 75 5.76 -7.36 6.34
CA GLU A 75 6.22 -6.18 7.08
C GLU A 75 7.29 -5.40 6.29
N GLN A 76 8.15 -6.10 5.56
CA GLN A 76 9.10 -5.47 4.63
C GLN A 76 8.37 -4.70 3.53
N GLN A 77 7.31 -5.27 2.93
CA GLN A 77 6.51 -4.57 1.91
C GLN A 77 5.78 -3.35 2.48
N ALA A 78 5.16 -3.50 3.66
CA ALA A 78 4.53 -2.38 4.36
C ALA A 78 5.53 -1.25 4.67
N CYS A 79 6.74 -1.60 5.13
CA CYS A 79 7.83 -0.63 5.33
C CYS A 79 8.21 0.09 4.02
N ASN A 80 8.39 -0.65 2.92
CA ASN A 80 8.73 -0.04 1.62
C ASN A 80 7.66 0.95 1.16
N LEU A 81 6.37 0.61 1.34
CA LEU A 81 5.27 1.53 1.01
C LEU A 81 5.34 2.81 1.85
N VAL A 82 5.59 2.70 3.15
CA VAL A 82 5.72 3.88 4.01
C VAL A 82 6.91 4.74 3.61
N CYS A 83 8.06 4.13 3.27
CA CYS A 83 9.22 4.87 2.77
C CYS A 83 8.91 5.64 1.47
N GLN A 84 8.14 5.02 0.56
CA GLN A 84 7.72 5.65 -0.68
C GLN A 84 6.84 6.88 -0.44
N LEU A 85 5.94 6.81 0.55
CA LEU A 85 5.01 7.91 0.84
C LEU A 85 5.65 9.01 1.69
N ALA A 86 6.37 8.64 2.76
CA ALA A 86 6.96 9.62 3.67
C ALA A 86 8.09 10.43 3.02
N GLN A 87 8.97 9.79 2.24
CA GLN A 87 10.13 10.45 1.64
C GLN A 87 10.04 10.59 0.11
N GLY A 88 9.36 9.66 -0.56
CA GLY A 88 9.30 9.61 -2.02
C GLY A 88 8.24 10.54 -2.63
N GLU A 89 7.14 10.82 -1.94
CA GLU A 89 6.02 11.63 -2.46
C GLU A 89 6.47 13.03 -2.91
N GLY A 90 7.37 13.65 -2.16
CA GLY A 90 7.92 14.97 -2.48
C GLY A 90 8.92 15.01 -3.65
N SER A 91 9.24 13.87 -4.28
CA SER A 91 10.26 13.76 -5.32
C SER A 91 9.70 13.21 -6.64
N GLU A 92 9.55 14.10 -7.62
CA GLU A 92 9.27 13.71 -9.01
C GLU A 92 10.39 12.81 -9.59
N ILE A 93 11.63 12.97 -9.12
CA ILE A 93 12.77 12.17 -9.53
C ILE A 93 12.65 10.73 -9.00
N TYR A 94 12.18 10.57 -7.76
CA TYR A 94 11.88 9.25 -7.21
C TYR A 94 10.77 8.56 -7.99
N SER A 95 9.69 9.30 -8.30
CA SER A 95 8.59 8.81 -9.15
C SER A 95 9.09 8.32 -10.51
N ALA A 96 9.95 9.11 -11.18
CA ALA A 96 10.54 8.73 -12.47
C ALA A 96 11.45 7.48 -12.36
N LEU A 97 12.20 7.35 -11.27
CA LEU A 97 13.03 6.17 -11.02
C LEU A 97 12.19 4.90 -10.85
N VAL A 98 11.17 4.95 -9.99
CA VAL A 98 10.27 3.82 -9.74
C VAL A 98 9.57 3.40 -11.03
N GLN A 99 9.08 4.36 -11.80
CA GLN A 99 8.46 4.09 -13.11
C GLN A 99 9.46 3.40 -14.06
N CYS A 100 10.70 3.89 -14.15
CA CYS A 100 11.70 3.26 -14.99
C CYS A 100 12.01 1.83 -14.54
N PHE A 101 12.13 1.59 -13.22
CA PHE A 101 12.36 0.26 -12.68
C PHE A 101 11.20 -0.69 -13.01
N ALA A 102 9.96 -0.23 -12.89
CA ALA A 102 8.77 -1.00 -13.24
C ALA A 102 8.77 -1.40 -14.74
N GLU A 103 8.98 -0.43 -15.64
CA GLU A 103 8.97 -0.65 -17.09
C GLU A 103 10.05 -1.62 -17.58
N ASN A 104 11.16 -1.72 -16.84
CA ASN A 104 12.29 -2.58 -17.17
C ASN A 104 12.35 -3.87 -16.34
N GLY A 105 11.33 -4.15 -15.52
CA GLY A 105 11.27 -5.35 -14.68
C GLY A 105 12.41 -5.40 -13.65
N CYS A 106 12.86 -4.24 -13.18
CA CYS A 106 13.90 -4.13 -12.16
C CYS A 106 13.36 -4.16 -10.73
N LEU A 107 12.05 -3.99 -10.52
CA LEU A 107 11.43 -4.11 -9.20
C LEU A 107 11.28 -5.59 -8.82
N PRO A 108 11.47 -5.96 -7.54
CA PRO A 108 11.12 -7.29 -7.06
C PRO A 108 9.63 -7.55 -7.31
N THR A 109 9.31 -8.62 -8.00
CA THR A 109 7.93 -9.09 -8.17
C THR A 109 7.71 -10.33 -7.34
N LEU A 110 6.57 -10.40 -6.67
CA LEU A 110 6.11 -11.65 -6.08
C LEU A 110 5.81 -12.68 -7.18
N PRO A 111 5.86 -13.99 -6.86
CA PRO A 111 5.44 -15.02 -7.81
C PRO A 111 4.03 -14.75 -8.35
N GLU A 112 3.80 -15.08 -9.62
CA GLU A 112 2.49 -14.84 -10.24
C GLU A 112 1.37 -15.52 -9.43
N GLY A 113 0.33 -14.75 -9.09
CA GLY A 113 -0.84 -15.24 -8.38
C GLY A 113 -0.72 -15.31 -6.87
N THR A 114 0.36 -14.78 -6.27
CA THR A 114 0.51 -14.67 -4.81
C THR A 114 0.09 -13.31 -4.27
N ASP A 115 -0.15 -12.32 -5.14
CA ASP A 115 -0.48 -10.95 -4.72
C ASP A 115 -1.99 -10.68 -4.57
N GLY A 116 -2.75 -11.76 -4.38
CA GLY A 116 -4.20 -11.75 -4.37
C GLY A 116 -4.83 -11.85 -5.75
N ARG A 117 -6.17 -11.91 -5.76
CA ARG A 117 -6.99 -11.88 -6.98
C ARG A 117 -8.25 -11.05 -6.76
N CYS A 118 -8.75 -10.38 -7.80
CA CYS A 118 -10.10 -9.82 -7.77
C CYS A 118 -11.11 -10.94 -7.50
N LEU A 119 -11.94 -10.78 -6.45
CA LEU A 119 -12.93 -11.80 -6.06
C LEU A 119 -14.26 -11.63 -6.79
N VAL A 120 -14.55 -10.41 -7.23
CA VAL A 120 -15.78 -10.08 -7.94
C VAL A 120 -15.60 -10.26 -9.44
N SER A 121 -16.51 -11.01 -10.04
CA SER A 121 -16.60 -11.31 -11.46
C SER A 121 -17.99 -10.97 -11.99
N CYS A 122 -18.17 -11.01 -13.32
CA CYS A 122 -19.50 -10.84 -13.92
C CYS A 122 -20.51 -11.88 -13.44
N GLU A 123 -20.05 -13.05 -12.98
CA GLU A 123 -20.92 -14.14 -12.53
C GLU A 123 -21.46 -13.91 -11.12
N ASN A 124 -20.67 -13.31 -10.22
CA ASN A 124 -21.03 -13.14 -8.80
C ASN A 124 -21.28 -11.69 -8.37
N ILE A 125 -21.14 -10.70 -9.27
CA ILE A 125 -21.35 -9.28 -8.94
C ILE A 125 -22.75 -8.99 -8.36
N HIS A 126 -23.76 -9.80 -8.68
CA HIS A 126 -25.10 -9.65 -8.11
C HIS A 126 -25.19 -9.97 -6.60
N ASN A 127 -24.13 -10.53 -6.00
CA ASN A 127 -24.04 -10.82 -4.57
C ASN A 127 -23.38 -9.67 -3.78
N VAL A 128 -22.88 -8.63 -4.45
CA VAL A 128 -22.29 -7.47 -3.76
C VAL A 128 -23.39 -6.56 -3.22
N TYR A 129 -23.08 -5.82 -2.16
CA TYR A 129 -23.89 -4.71 -1.72
C TYR A 129 -23.71 -3.53 -2.68
N VAL A 130 -24.82 -3.00 -3.18
CA VAL A 130 -24.82 -1.83 -4.07
C VAL A 130 -25.10 -0.59 -3.25
N LEU A 131 -24.12 0.31 -3.14
CA LEU A 131 -24.30 1.62 -2.53
C LEU A 131 -25.37 2.43 -3.26
N GLU A 132 -26.23 3.10 -2.51
CA GLU A 132 -27.13 4.11 -3.07
C GLU A 132 -26.39 5.44 -3.28
N SER A 133 -25.52 5.80 -2.33
CA SER A 133 -24.65 6.98 -2.40
C SER A 133 -23.38 6.79 -1.56
N LEU A 134 -22.40 7.68 -1.76
CA LEU A 134 -21.18 7.72 -0.93
C LEU A 134 -21.46 8.20 0.51
N ASP A 135 -22.61 8.83 0.77
CA ASP A 135 -23.01 9.25 2.13
C ASP A 135 -23.08 8.04 3.10
N GLU A 136 -23.35 6.84 2.57
CA GLU A 136 -23.36 5.62 3.38
C GLU A 136 -22.00 5.26 3.98
N LEU A 137 -20.92 5.75 3.37
CA LEU A 137 -19.55 5.54 3.79
C LEU A 137 -18.99 6.71 4.59
N GLU A 138 -19.72 7.84 4.68
CA GLU A 138 -19.25 9.06 5.34
C GLU A 138 -18.68 8.79 6.74
N GLY A 139 -17.54 9.45 7.01
CA GLY A 139 -16.83 9.39 8.28
C GLY A 139 -15.66 8.41 8.27
N THR A 140 -15.10 8.20 9.46
CA THR A 140 -13.90 7.40 9.69
C THR A 140 -14.23 5.95 10.01
N TRP A 141 -13.51 5.05 9.37
CA TRP A 141 -13.57 3.60 9.51
C TRP A 141 -12.20 3.06 9.88
N LEU A 142 -12.17 2.15 10.85
CA LEU A 142 -10.98 1.53 11.38
C LEU A 142 -10.93 0.08 10.96
N GLU A 143 -9.79 -0.37 10.44
CA GLU A 143 -9.62 -1.76 10.04
C GLU A 143 -9.62 -2.71 11.24
N VAL A 144 -10.37 -3.81 11.17
CA VAL A 144 -10.26 -4.89 12.16
C VAL A 144 -9.68 -6.16 11.57
N ARG A 145 -9.78 -6.35 10.25
CA ARG A 145 -9.20 -7.49 9.55
C ARG A 145 -8.78 -7.16 8.12
N GLY A 146 -7.73 -7.83 7.66
CA GLY A 146 -7.25 -7.76 6.28
C GLY A 146 -6.81 -9.12 5.75
N LEU A 147 -7.01 -9.38 4.46
CA LEU A 147 -6.76 -10.68 3.83
C LEU A 147 -5.36 -10.78 3.22
N ASN A 148 -4.88 -9.72 2.57
CA ASN A 148 -3.57 -9.70 1.92
C ASN A 148 -2.46 -9.35 2.92
N CYS A 149 -2.29 -10.19 3.93
CA CYS A 149 -1.40 -9.96 5.05
C CYS A 149 -0.17 -10.89 5.10
N GLY A 150 0.20 -11.51 3.97
CA GLY A 150 1.49 -12.18 3.87
C GLY A 150 1.52 -13.67 4.22
N VAL A 151 0.36 -14.33 4.33
CA VAL A 151 0.28 -15.72 4.77
C VAL A 151 0.85 -16.66 3.67
N PRO A 152 1.96 -17.40 3.90
CA PRO A 152 2.57 -18.21 2.86
C PRO A 152 1.69 -19.36 2.37
N GLY A 153 1.57 -19.50 1.05
CA GLY A 153 0.77 -20.53 0.38
C GLY A 153 -0.74 -20.22 0.33
N SER A 154 -1.14 -19.00 0.69
CA SER A 154 -2.55 -18.56 0.69
C SER A 154 -2.98 -17.95 -0.64
N GLY A 155 -2.04 -17.50 -1.48
CA GLY A 155 -2.32 -16.64 -2.63
C GLY A 155 -2.53 -15.17 -2.26
N TRP A 156 -2.25 -14.79 -1.01
CA TRP A 156 -2.40 -13.46 -0.41
C TRP A 156 -1.12 -13.04 0.34
N GLU A 157 0.03 -13.32 -0.26
CA GLU A 157 1.38 -13.09 0.28
C GLU A 157 1.88 -11.64 0.12
N GLY A 158 1.11 -10.78 -0.55
CA GLY A 158 1.45 -9.38 -0.84
C GLY A 158 1.79 -8.50 0.35
N GLY A 159 1.07 -8.70 1.46
CA GLY A 159 1.29 -7.92 2.67
C GLY A 159 0.73 -6.51 2.66
N TYR A 160 -0.09 -6.12 1.68
CA TYR A 160 -0.74 -4.79 1.64
C TYR A 160 -1.71 -4.55 2.80
N ASP A 161 -2.16 -5.61 3.45
CA ASP A 161 -2.99 -5.58 4.66
C ASP A 161 -2.19 -5.94 5.93
N ALA A 162 -0.87 -6.09 5.84
CA ALA A 162 0.01 -6.34 6.99
C ALA A 162 0.45 -5.03 7.66
N LEU A 163 -0.50 -4.12 7.87
CA LEU A 163 -0.28 -2.85 8.55
C LEU A 163 -0.60 -3.01 10.03
N PRO A 164 0.22 -2.47 10.95
CA PRO A 164 -0.06 -2.53 12.39
C PRO A 164 -1.45 -1.96 12.73
N CYS A 165 -1.82 -0.92 11.98
CA CYS A 165 -3.04 -0.18 12.17
C CYS A 165 -3.37 0.55 10.85
N ARG A 166 -4.66 0.76 10.58
CA ARG A 166 -5.14 1.54 9.43
C ARG A 166 -6.50 2.17 9.72
N ALA A 167 -6.60 3.46 9.40
CA ALA A 167 -7.83 4.23 9.46
C ALA A 167 -8.12 4.84 8.10
N SER A 168 -9.38 4.83 7.68
CA SER A 168 -9.80 5.38 6.39
C SER A 168 -11.04 6.24 6.56
N SER A 169 -11.04 7.43 5.99
CA SER A 169 -12.11 8.42 6.10
C SER A 169 -12.67 8.80 4.74
N TRP A 170 -14.00 8.92 4.70
CA TRP A 170 -14.74 9.39 3.53
C TRP A 170 -15.28 10.78 3.83
N ILE A 171 -14.78 11.78 3.10
CA ILE A 171 -15.01 13.19 3.40
C ILE A 171 -15.57 13.87 2.17
N TYR A 172 -16.65 14.62 2.33
CA TYR A 172 -17.15 15.52 1.30
C TYR A 172 -16.55 16.92 1.50
N ASN A 173 -15.65 17.34 0.62
CA ASN A 173 -15.00 18.66 0.66
C ASN A 173 -14.82 19.23 -0.75
N ALA A 174 -14.95 20.55 -0.89
CA ALA A 174 -14.82 21.27 -2.15
C ALA A 174 -15.71 20.69 -3.28
N GLU A 175 -16.98 20.44 -2.95
CA GLU A 175 -18.02 19.92 -3.86
C GLU A 175 -17.78 18.50 -4.40
N GLN A 176 -16.82 17.76 -3.84
CA GLN A 176 -16.52 16.38 -4.23
C GLN A 176 -16.21 15.47 -3.03
N TRP A 177 -16.24 14.16 -3.29
CA TRP A 177 -15.85 13.16 -2.31
C TRP A 177 -14.36 12.88 -2.36
N TRP A 178 -13.77 12.71 -1.19
CA TRP A 178 -12.40 12.30 -0.98
C TRP A 178 -12.37 11.04 -0.11
N TYR A 179 -11.53 10.10 -0.51
CA TYR A 179 -11.12 8.98 0.32
C TYR A 179 -9.73 9.31 0.86
N HIS A 180 -9.59 9.28 2.17
CA HIS A 180 -8.31 9.41 2.87
C HIS A 180 -8.04 8.11 3.60
N THR A 181 -6.82 7.61 3.56
CA THR A 181 -6.41 6.47 4.38
C THR A 181 -5.04 6.71 4.96
N SER A 182 -4.92 6.52 6.26
CA SER A 182 -3.69 6.71 7.04
C SER A 182 -3.28 5.43 7.73
N PHE A 183 -1.97 5.19 7.75
CA PHE A 183 -1.35 4.04 8.40
C PHE A 183 0.08 4.37 8.79
N CYS A 184 0.69 3.52 9.59
CA CYS A 184 2.08 3.66 10.02
C CYS A 184 2.92 2.46 9.61
N ALA A 185 4.24 2.66 9.58
CA ALA A 185 5.16 1.56 9.34
C ALA A 185 5.13 0.55 10.49
N PRO A 186 5.31 -0.74 10.21
CA PRO A 186 5.58 -1.72 11.25
C PRO A 186 6.97 -1.47 11.86
N ALA A 187 7.03 -1.42 13.19
CA ALA A 187 8.27 -1.60 13.94
C ALA A 187 8.67 -3.08 13.98
N GLU A 188 9.87 -3.40 14.47
CA GLU A 188 10.40 -4.79 14.52
C GLU A 188 9.48 -5.80 15.27
N ASN A 189 8.64 -5.30 16.19
CA ASN A 189 7.68 -6.10 16.95
C ASN A 189 6.28 -6.13 16.31
N GLY A 190 6.10 -5.58 15.11
CA GLY A 190 4.83 -5.44 14.40
C GLY A 190 3.92 -4.34 14.94
N SER A 191 4.38 -3.52 15.90
CA SER A 191 3.64 -2.35 16.39
C SER A 191 3.73 -1.19 15.41
N CYS A 192 2.89 -0.18 15.59
CA CYS A 192 3.05 1.10 14.90
C CYS A 192 4.42 1.71 15.27
N SER A 193 5.19 2.17 14.27
CA SER A 193 6.46 2.88 14.52
C SER A 193 6.21 4.25 15.18
N GLU A 194 7.23 4.82 15.81
CA GLU A 194 7.16 6.18 16.38
C GLU A 194 7.24 7.29 15.31
N GLU A 195 7.32 6.93 14.03
CA GLU A 195 7.34 7.87 12.92
C GLU A 195 5.93 8.40 12.64
N ASP A 196 5.85 9.56 12.00
CA ASP A 196 4.57 10.16 11.63
C ASP A 196 3.80 9.22 10.69
N PRO A 197 2.47 9.08 10.85
CA PRO A 197 1.66 8.31 9.90
C PRO A 197 1.80 8.88 8.50
N VAL A 198 1.82 7.99 7.52
CA VAL A 198 1.66 8.37 6.12
C VAL A 198 0.19 8.24 5.75
N TYR A 199 -0.20 8.96 4.71
CA TYR A 199 -1.55 8.87 4.18
C TYR A 199 -1.58 8.80 2.66
N LEU A 200 -2.73 8.36 2.17
CA LEU A 200 -3.12 8.39 0.77
C LEU A 200 -4.45 9.11 0.65
N ILE A 201 -4.59 9.89 -0.41
CA ILE A 201 -5.78 10.59 -0.84
C ILE A 201 -6.19 10.02 -2.20
N ALA A 202 -7.49 9.77 -2.37
CA ALA A 202 -8.06 9.30 -3.62
C ALA A 202 -9.41 9.96 -3.90
N GLU A 203 -9.78 9.96 -5.17
CA GLU A 203 -11.10 10.35 -5.64
C GLU A 203 -11.98 9.11 -5.83
N PRO A 204 -12.92 8.82 -4.91
CA PRO A 204 -13.87 7.74 -5.09
C PRO A 204 -15.02 8.11 -6.02
N ARG A 205 -15.44 7.14 -6.85
CA ARG A 205 -16.55 7.31 -7.80
C ARG A 205 -17.39 6.03 -7.88
N ILE A 206 -18.69 6.14 -7.61
CA ILE A 206 -19.62 5.04 -7.88
C ILE A 206 -19.78 4.94 -9.40
N SER A 207 -19.64 3.73 -9.94
CA SER A 207 -19.73 3.51 -11.39
C SER A 207 -21.17 3.60 -11.88
N ASP A 208 -21.42 4.46 -12.86
CA ASP A 208 -22.70 4.54 -13.58
C ASP A 208 -22.94 3.33 -14.50
N GLN A 209 -21.88 2.58 -14.83
CA GLN A 209 -21.92 1.49 -15.82
C GLN A 209 -21.98 0.11 -15.18
N ILE A 210 -21.36 -0.07 -14.01
CA ILE A 210 -21.23 -1.35 -13.34
C ILE A 210 -21.80 -1.21 -11.93
N PRO A 211 -23.04 -1.68 -11.69
CA PRO A 211 -23.65 -1.63 -10.36
C PRO A 211 -22.77 -2.29 -9.29
N GLY A 212 -22.57 -1.59 -8.17
CA GLY A 212 -21.76 -2.06 -7.05
C GLY A 212 -20.25 -1.84 -7.19
N LEU A 213 -19.77 -1.34 -8.34
CA LEU A 213 -18.38 -0.92 -8.49
C LEU A 213 -18.19 0.49 -7.92
N LEU A 214 -17.20 0.60 -7.04
CA LEU A 214 -16.64 1.86 -6.56
C LEU A 214 -15.20 1.97 -7.09
N ASP A 215 -14.98 2.90 -8.02
CA ASP A 215 -13.63 3.21 -8.51
C ASP A 215 -12.94 4.14 -7.50
N VAL A 216 -11.71 3.81 -7.10
CA VAL A 216 -10.88 4.62 -6.20
C VAL A 216 -9.60 4.98 -6.93
N ILE A 217 -9.41 6.28 -7.20
CA ILE A 217 -8.31 6.79 -8.04
C ILE A 217 -7.36 7.60 -7.15
N TYR A 218 -6.16 7.08 -6.90
CA TYR A 218 -5.22 7.71 -5.96
C TYR A 218 -4.54 8.93 -6.56
N ALA A 219 -4.40 9.95 -5.73
CA ALA A 219 -3.88 11.26 -6.10
C ALA A 219 -2.39 11.44 -5.75
N ASN A 220 -1.85 10.64 -4.82
CA ASN A 220 -0.46 10.77 -4.34
C ASN A 220 0.57 10.24 -5.36
N PRO A 221 1.60 11.01 -5.72
CA PRO A 221 2.83 10.45 -6.28
C PRO A 221 3.61 9.67 -5.20
N PRO A 222 4.53 8.75 -5.55
CA PRO A 222 4.90 8.26 -6.88
C PRO A 222 3.94 7.21 -7.43
N LEU A 223 2.87 6.88 -6.71
CA LEU A 223 2.04 5.71 -7.01
C LEU A 223 1.20 5.87 -8.28
N GLN A 224 1.15 7.07 -8.86
CA GLN A 224 0.40 7.32 -10.08
C GLN A 224 1.04 6.68 -11.34
N PRO A 225 0.24 6.06 -12.23
CA PRO A 225 -1.20 5.83 -12.10
C PRO A 225 -1.50 4.64 -11.16
N GLN A 226 -2.32 4.87 -10.13
CA GLN A 226 -2.88 3.83 -9.27
C GLN A 226 -4.39 4.00 -9.22
N GLN A 227 -5.08 2.96 -9.69
CA GLN A 227 -6.53 2.87 -9.66
C GLN A 227 -6.92 1.51 -9.08
N GLU A 228 -7.89 1.53 -8.18
CA GLU A 228 -8.48 0.35 -7.59
C GLU A 228 -9.97 0.28 -7.91
N ARG A 229 -10.45 -0.96 -8.01
CA ARG A 229 -11.85 -1.32 -8.17
C ARG A 229 -12.31 -1.98 -6.89
N TRP A 230 -13.26 -1.34 -6.22
CA TRP A 230 -13.77 -1.75 -4.93
C TRP A 230 -15.19 -2.29 -5.07
N TYR A 231 -15.49 -3.34 -4.29
CA TYR A 231 -16.82 -3.90 -4.19
C TYR A 231 -17.13 -4.21 -2.73
N ILE A 232 -18.26 -3.71 -2.24
CA ILE A 232 -18.72 -4.03 -0.89
C ILE A 232 -19.30 -5.44 -0.91
N LEU A 233 -18.59 -6.39 -0.31
CA LEU A 233 -19.01 -7.79 -0.24
C LEU A 233 -20.14 -7.97 0.77
N SER A 234 -20.14 -7.20 1.86
CA SER A 234 -21.16 -7.28 2.89
C SER A 234 -21.21 -6.01 3.74
N LYS A 235 -22.42 -5.53 4.04
CA LYS A 235 -22.69 -4.40 4.94
C LYS A 235 -23.92 -4.72 5.81
N PRO A 236 -23.81 -5.69 6.73
CA PRO A 236 -24.95 -6.18 7.52
C PRO A 236 -25.40 -5.18 8.61
N ASP A 237 -24.54 -4.23 8.96
CA ASP A 237 -24.76 -3.22 9.99
C ASP A 237 -24.25 -1.85 9.50
N PRO A 238 -24.86 -0.72 9.89
CA PRO A 238 -24.39 0.61 9.50
C PRO A 238 -22.95 0.94 9.92
N ASN A 239 -22.39 0.23 10.89
CA ASN A 239 -21.05 0.47 11.43
C ASN A 239 -20.04 -0.60 11.06
N TRP A 240 -20.40 -1.58 10.23
CA TRP A 240 -19.50 -2.66 9.82
C TRP A 240 -19.58 -2.91 8.33
N ILE A 241 -18.42 -2.95 7.68
CA ILE A 241 -18.32 -3.15 6.23
C ILE A 241 -17.21 -4.14 5.91
N MET A 242 -17.47 -5.00 4.93
CA MET A 242 -16.47 -5.84 4.29
C MET A 242 -16.43 -5.49 2.80
N TYR A 243 -15.24 -5.17 2.28
CA TYR A 243 -15.05 -4.88 0.87
C TYR A 243 -13.84 -5.60 0.30
N ASN A 244 -13.90 -5.93 -0.99
CA ASN A 244 -12.76 -6.35 -1.79
C ASN A 244 -12.25 -5.13 -2.54
N TYR A 245 -10.94 -4.91 -2.50
CA TYR A 245 -10.25 -4.01 -3.41
C TYR A 245 -9.40 -4.85 -4.38
N CYS A 246 -9.33 -4.41 -5.64
CA CYS A 246 -8.32 -4.90 -6.55
C CYS A 246 -7.87 -3.82 -7.52
N GLY A 247 -6.57 -3.72 -7.73
CA GLY A 247 -5.97 -2.67 -8.53
C GLY A 247 -4.62 -3.10 -9.07
N SER A 248 -3.89 -2.10 -9.55
CA SER A 248 -2.51 -2.27 -9.97
C SER A 248 -1.73 -0.99 -9.72
N THR A 249 -0.49 -1.16 -9.29
CA THR A 249 0.55 -0.13 -9.36
C THR A 249 1.44 -0.42 -10.57
N PRO A 250 2.41 0.45 -10.89
CA PRO A 250 3.46 0.09 -11.86
C PRO A 250 4.22 -1.20 -11.49
N ALA A 251 4.32 -1.55 -10.21
CA ALA A 251 5.03 -2.75 -9.74
C ALA A 251 4.25 -4.05 -9.97
N GLY A 252 2.91 -4.00 -10.04
CA GLY A 252 2.10 -5.20 -10.22
C GLY A 252 0.62 -5.02 -9.92
N ALA A 253 -0.14 -6.04 -10.28
CA ALA A 253 -1.54 -6.15 -9.89
C ALA A 253 -1.65 -6.76 -8.51
N TYR A 254 -2.58 -6.26 -7.71
CA TYR A 254 -2.79 -6.71 -6.34
C TYR A 254 -4.27 -6.66 -5.96
N ALA A 255 -4.63 -7.43 -4.93
CA ALA A 255 -5.97 -7.42 -4.38
C ALA A 255 -5.99 -7.82 -2.91
N GLY A 256 -7.03 -7.42 -2.20
CA GLY A 256 -7.26 -7.84 -0.81
C GLY A 256 -8.71 -7.69 -0.40
N VAL A 257 -8.98 -7.97 0.86
CA VAL A 257 -10.31 -7.84 1.47
C VAL A 257 -10.10 -7.26 2.85
N ASN A 258 -10.83 -6.20 3.15
CA ASN A 258 -10.80 -5.59 4.48
C ASN A 258 -12.16 -5.66 5.14
N VAL A 259 -12.12 -5.80 6.46
CA VAL A 259 -13.26 -5.54 7.34
C VAL A 259 -12.95 -4.28 8.11
N MET A 260 -13.81 -3.27 7.96
CA MET A 260 -13.69 -2.01 8.67
C MET A 260 -14.91 -1.79 9.57
N THR A 261 -14.69 -0.98 10.61
CA THR A 261 -15.73 -0.60 11.56
C THR A 261 -15.64 0.87 11.93
N ARG A 262 -16.79 1.47 12.22
CA ARG A 262 -16.89 2.76 12.92
C ARG A 262 -17.58 2.63 14.26
N ALA A 263 -17.67 1.41 14.79
CA ALA A 263 -18.16 1.17 16.13
C ALA A 263 -17.21 1.80 17.17
N PRO A 264 -17.72 2.27 18.33
CA PRO A 264 -16.87 2.90 19.36
C PRO A 264 -15.74 1.99 19.87
N GLU A 265 -15.96 0.68 19.90
CA GLU A 265 -14.93 -0.31 20.18
C GLU A 265 -14.51 -0.98 18.87
N ALA A 266 -13.46 -0.45 18.25
CA ALA A 266 -12.96 -0.92 16.96
C ALA A 266 -12.02 -2.12 17.13
N SER A 267 -12.60 -3.28 17.42
CA SER A 267 -11.86 -4.54 17.51
C SER A 267 -12.66 -5.71 16.94
N ASP A 268 -11.97 -6.74 16.46
CA ASP A 268 -12.62 -7.98 16.03
C ASP A 268 -13.43 -8.64 17.15
N ALA A 269 -12.95 -8.56 18.40
CA ALA A 269 -13.61 -9.12 19.57
C ALA A 269 -14.94 -8.42 19.91
N ALA A 270 -15.09 -7.16 19.54
CA ALA A 270 -16.30 -6.37 19.74
C ALA A 270 -17.34 -6.52 18.62
N MET A 271 -17.01 -7.26 17.55
CA MET A 271 -17.91 -7.47 16.42
C MET A 271 -19.17 -8.25 16.83
N PRO A 272 -20.39 -7.77 16.51
CA PRO A 272 -21.61 -8.51 16.81
C PRO A 272 -21.63 -9.89 16.13
N PRO A 273 -22.12 -10.95 16.79
CA PRO A 273 -22.12 -12.32 16.23
C PRO A 273 -22.84 -12.43 14.87
N GLU A 274 -23.91 -11.67 14.68
CA GLU A 274 -24.68 -11.60 13.44
C GLU A 274 -23.90 -10.95 12.29
N VAL A 275 -23.11 -9.90 12.59
CA VAL A 275 -22.21 -9.26 11.63
C VAL A 275 -21.11 -10.24 11.24
N ALA A 276 -20.49 -10.90 12.22
CA ALA A 276 -19.47 -11.90 11.99
C ALA A 276 -20.00 -13.11 11.20
N ALA A 277 -21.27 -13.49 11.39
CA ALA A 277 -21.90 -14.55 10.61
C ALA A 277 -22.15 -14.13 9.15
N ALA A 278 -22.59 -12.88 8.92
CA ALA A 278 -22.77 -12.33 7.57
C ALA A 278 -21.45 -12.22 6.81
N PHE A 279 -20.38 -11.78 7.48
CA PHE A 279 -19.03 -11.73 6.91
C PHE A 279 -18.49 -13.11 6.54
N ARG A 280 -18.68 -14.12 7.40
CA ARG A 280 -18.35 -15.51 7.05
C ARG A 280 -19.18 -16.03 5.89
N GLN A 281 -20.43 -15.59 5.74
CA GLN A 281 -21.26 -15.99 4.62
C GLN A 281 -20.75 -15.35 3.32
N ALA A 282 -20.45 -14.04 3.33
CA ALA A 282 -19.84 -13.36 2.20
C ALA A 282 -18.51 -14.00 1.79
N ALA A 283 -17.66 -14.38 2.76
CA ALA A 283 -16.42 -15.08 2.48
C ALA A 283 -16.62 -16.41 1.73
N LYS A 284 -17.67 -17.17 2.08
CA LYS A 284 -18.05 -18.38 1.34
C LYS A 284 -18.55 -18.07 -0.07
N ASP A 285 -19.38 -17.03 -0.20
CA ASP A 285 -19.97 -16.64 -1.50
C ASP A 285 -18.90 -16.16 -2.50
N PHE A 286 -17.81 -15.57 -1.99
CA PHE A 286 -16.66 -15.10 -2.77
C PHE A 286 -15.44 -16.03 -2.71
N ASN A 287 -15.58 -17.22 -2.12
CA ASN A 287 -14.57 -18.29 -2.10
C ASN A 287 -13.20 -17.87 -1.52
N PHE A 288 -13.20 -17.32 -0.31
CA PHE A 288 -12.01 -17.11 0.52
C PHE A 288 -12.26 -17.51 1.98
N SER A 289 -11.20 -17.68 2.77
CA SER A 289 -11.29 -18.01 4.19
C SER A 289 -11.33 -16.74 5.04
N TYR A 290 -12.45 -16.50 5.72
CA TYR A 290 -12.56 -15.39 6.68
C TYR A 290 -11.60 -15.55 7.87
N GLU A 291 -11.37 -16.80 8.30
CA GLU A 291 -10.55 -17.09 9.47
C GLU A 291 -9.05 -16.95 9.19
N ASP A 292 -8.66 -16.92 7.91
CA ASP A 292 -7.27 -16.72 7.48
C ASP A 292 -6.93 -15.23 7.38
N MET A 293 -7.91 -14.33 7.53
CA MET A 293 -7.66 -12.89 7.57
C MET A 293 -6.94 -12.51 8.85
N CYS A 294 -5.89 -11.72 8.73
CA CYS A 294 -5.18 -11.16 9.86
C CYS A 294 -6.06 -10.17 10.63
N ILE A 295 -5.85 -10.08 11.94
CA ILE A 295 -6.55 -9.13 12.82
C ILE A 295 -5.64 -7.91 13.01
N THR A 296 -6.23 -6.72 12.86
CA THR A 296 -5.54 -5.43 13.01
C THR A 296 -5.85 -4.84 14.39
N ASP A 297 -4.83 -4.37 15.12
CA ASP A 297 -4.99 -3.75 16.43
C ASP A 297 -5.00 -2.22 16.31
N GLN A 298 -6.19 -1.64 16.51
CA GLN A 298 -6.41 -0.20 16.37
C GLN A 298 -5.97 0.61 17.61
N THR A 299 -5.55 -0.03 18.69
CA THR A 299 -5.19 0.67 19.95
C THR A 299 -3.94 1.53 19.82
N GLN A 300 -3.11 1.28 18.81
CA GLN A 300 -1.87 2.00 18.55
C GLN A 300 -1.97 2.96 17.38
N CYS A 301 -3.17 3.13 16.81
CA CYS A 301 -3.34 4.05 15.70
C CYS A 301 -3.13 5.50 16.14
N PRO A 302 -2.38 6.30 15.35
CA PRO A 302 -2.30 7.72 15.57
C PRO A 302 -3.68 8.39 15.36
N PRO A 303 -3.88 9.60 15.90
CA PRO A 303 -5.09 10.37 15.64
C PRO A 303 -5.32 10.57 14.14
N VAL A 304 -6.58 10.45 13.70
CA VAL A 304 -6.96 10.67 12.30
C VAL A 304 -7.04 12.17 12.01
N THR A 305 -6.27 12.63 11.02
CA THR A 305 -6.15 14.03 10.57
C THR A 305 -6.83 14.29 9.22
N ALA A 306 -7.69 13.37 8.78
CA ALA A 306 -8.21 13.32 7.41
C ALA A 306 -8.85 14.62 6.89
N GLU A 307 -9.58 15.37 7.73
CA GLU A 307 -10.15 16.66 7.31
C GLU A 307 -9.09 17.73 7.02
N GLU A 308 -8.03 17.78 7.84
CA GLU A 308 -6.89 18.70 7.67
C GLU A 308 -6.06 18.30 6.45
N ASP A 309 -5.72 17.02 6.32
CA ASP A 309 -4.93 16.51 5.19
C ASP A 309 -5.64 16.71 3.84
N VAL A 310 -6.95 16.45 3.79
CA VAL A 310 -7.76 16.68 2.58
C VAL A 310 -7.88 18.18 2.29
N GLN A 311 -8.02 19.03 3.32
CA GLN A 311 -8.08 20.48 3.11
C GLN A 311 -6.77 21.02 2.56
N ASP A 312 -5.63 20.62 3.14
CA ASP A 312 -4.30 21.00 2.67
C ASP A 312 -4.04 20.53 1.24
N TRP A 313 -4.48 19.31 0.90
CA TRP A 313 -4.42 18.80 -0.47
C TRP A 313 -5.23 19.65 -1.43
N VAL A 314 -6.49 19.95 -1.09
CA VAL A 314 -7.38 20.78 -1.92
C VAL A 314 -6.82 22.19 -2.11
N ASP A 315 -6.24 22.79 -1.08
CA ASP A 315 -5.65 24.14 -1.15
C ASP A 315 -4.34 24.18 -1.96
N GLY A 316 -3.69 23.03 -2.14
CA GLY A 316 -2.50 22.86 -2.97
C GLY A 316 -2.76 22.62 -4.46
N LEU A 317 -4.00 22.31 -4.86
CA LEU A 317 -4.44 22.14 -6.26
C LEU A 317 -4.63 23.47 -6.99
#